data_AF-A0A969JKT4-F1
#
_entry.id   AF-A0A969JKT4-F1
#
_cell.length_a   1.000
_cell.length_b   1.000
_cell.length_c   1.000
_cell.angle_alpha   90.00
_cell.angle_beta   90.00
_cell.angle_gamma   90.00
#
_symmetry.space_group_name_H-M   'P 1'
#
loop_
_entity.id
_entity.type
_entity.pdbx_description
1 polymer ?
#
loop_
_entity_poly.entity_id
_entity_poly.type
_entity_poly.pdbx_seq_one_letter_code
_entity_poly.pdbx_strand_id
1 'polypeptide(L)'
;IWLVTAYEAAGRQEEAISLCRQLRHHPHLETRKQSKRLLYILEAPKLQKKAEWLTQIPDLSHVNELDLSERRSVSAYTPSAPKSPSLDPDPIDLNQVDTKDNNFVWVALGLLLLLLGAWVWWG
;
A
#
# COMPACT_ATOMS: atom_id res chain seq x y z
N ILE A 1 16.52 -3.26 2.58
CA ILE A 1 15.32 -3.05 1.73
C ILE A 1 15.64 -2.16 0.54
N TRP A 2 16.22 -0.97 0.73
CA TRP A 2 16.62 -0.08 -0.38
C TRP A 2 17.49 -0.73 -1.47
N LEU A 3 18.33 -1.71 -1.12
CA LEU A 3 19.10 -2.47 -2.11
C LEU A 3 18.20 -3.31 -3.04
N VAL A 4 17.11 -3.91 -2.52
CA VAL A 4 16.14 -4.66 -3.32
C VAL A 4 15.49 -3.74 -4.35
N THR A 5 15.03 -2.57 -3.92
CA THR A 5 14.37 -1.59 -4.81
C THR A 5 15.33 -1.04 -5.86
N ALA A 6 16.62 -0.93 -5.53
CA ALA A 6 17.65 -0.57 -6.50
C ALA A 6 17.85 -1.66 -7.56
N TYR A 7 17.87 -2.94 -7.16
CA TYR A 7 17.96 -4.05 -8.12
C TYR A 7 16.73 -4.13 -9.01
N GLU A 8 15.53 -3.94 -8.47
CA GLU A 8 14.28 -3.88 -9.22
C GLU A 8 14.32 -2.73 -10.25
N ALA A 9 14.69 -1.52 -9.83
CA ALA A 9 14.80 -0.36 -10.71
C ALA A 9 15.87 -0.53 -11.81
N ALA A 10 16.92 -1.30 -11.53
CA ALA A 10 17.95 -1.66 -12.50
C ALA A 10 17.54 -2.82 -13.43
N GLY A 11 16.31 -3.34 -13.33
CA GLY A 11 15.83 -4.48 -14.11
C GLY A 11 16.40 -5.84 -13.69
N ARG A 12 17.13 -5.91 -12.57
CA ARG A 12 17.76 -7.13 -12.04
C ARG A 12 16.81 -7.87 -11.10
N GLN A 13 15.67 -8.30 -11.65
CA GLN A 13 14.56 -8.85 -10.86
C GLN A 13 14.92 -10.14 -10.10
N GLU A 14 15.70 -11.04 -10.71
CA GLU A 14 16.14 -12.30 -10.07
C GLU A 14 16.98 -12.05 -8.82
N GLU A 15 17.89 -11.07 -8.90
CA GLU A 15 18.72 -10.70 -7.76
C GLU A 15 17.90 -10.06 -6.64
N ALA A 16 16.95 -9.19 -7.00
CA ALA A 16 16.01 -8.61 -6.04
C ALA A 16 15.20 -9.68 -5.29
N ILE A 17 14.71 -10.70 -6.00
CA ILE A 17 13.99 -11.85 -5.43
C ILE A 17 14.91 -12.66 -4.51
N SER A 18 16.14 -12.98 -4.96
CA SER A 18 17.10 -13.73 -4.15
C SER A 18 17.44 -13.02 -2.83
N LEU A 19 17.63 -11.71 -2.88
CA LEU A 19 17.91 -10.88 -1.71
C LEU A 19 16.71 -10.84 -0.76
N CYS A 20 15.49 -10.70 -1.29
CA CYS A 20 14.26 -10.78 -0.50
C CYS A 20 14.11 -12.14 0.22
N ARG A 21 14.43 -13.25 -0.44
CA ARG A 21 14.39 -14.59 0.18
C ARG A 21 15.38 -14.72 1.35
N GLN A 22 16.57 -14.13 1.22
CA GLN A 22 17.54 -14.07 2.32
C GLN A 22 17.03 -13.23 3.49
N LEU A 23 16.52 -12.03 3.20
CA LEU A 23 16.01 -11.09 4.21
C LEU A 23 14.79 -11.61 4.99
N ARG A 24 14.11 -12.63 4.48
CA ARG A 24 13.00 -13.30 5.18
C ARG A 24 13.41 -13.94 6.51
N HIS A 25 14.69 -14.27 6.67
CA HIS A 25 15.26 -14.87 7.89
C HIS A 25 16.07 -13.86 8.72
N HIS A 26 16.03 -12.58 8.38
CA HIS A 26 16.79 -11.53 9.07
C HIS A 26 16.35 -11.41 10.55
N PRO A 27 17.25 -11.14 11.51
CA PRO A 27 16.91 -11.06 12.94
C PRO A 27 15.87 -9.98 13.27
N HIS A 28 15.86 -8.88 12.51
CA HIS A 28 14.92 -7.78 12.70
C HIS A 28 13.53 -8.08 12.11
N LEU A 29 12.48 -7.97 12.93
CA LEU A 29 11.09 -8.29 12.59
C LEU A 29 10.56 -7.50 11.39
N GLU A 30 10.72 -6.17 11.39
CA GLU A 30 10.20 -5.32 10.31
C GLU A 30 10.87 -5.65 8.97
N THR A 31 12.15 -6.02 8.98
CA THR A 31 12.87 -6.41 7.77
C THR A 31 12.33 -7.71 7.18
N ARG A 32 11.95 -8.66 8.03
CA ARG A 32 11.25 -9.89 7.59
C ARG A 32 9.88 -9.57 7.01
N LYS A 33 9.12 -8.67 7.64
CA LYS A 33 7.79 -8.27 7.17
C LYS A 33 7.86 -7.57 5.80
N GLN A 34 8.77 -6.60 5.67
CA GLN A 34 8.99 -5.85 4.43
C GLN A 34 9.50 -6.76 3.30
N SER A 35 10.45 -7.65 3.57
CA SER A 35 10.95 -8.59 2.55
C SER A 35 9.88 -9.58 2.08
N LYS A 36 9.04 -10.11 2.96
CA LYS A 36 7.91 -10.98 2.57
C LYS A 36 6.92 -10.25 1.65
N ARG A 37 6.59 -9.00 1.97
CA ARG A 37 5.68 -8.18 1.16
C ARG A 37 6.26 -7.90 -0.23
N LEU A 38 7.54 -7.52 -0.29
CA LEU A 38 8.21 -7.28 -1.58
C LEU A 38 8.35 -8.55 -2.39
N LEU A 39 8.71 -9.67 -1.77
CA LEU A 39 8.80 -10.96 -2.44
C LEU A 39 7.48 -11.34 -3.12
N TYR A 40 6.36 -11.14 -2.42
CA TYR A 40 5.03 -11.39 -2.96
C TYR A 40 4.73 -10.56 -4.21
N ILE A 41 5.11 -9.27 -4.22
CA ILE A 41 4.91 -8.38 -5.37
C ILE A 41 5.80 -8.82 -6.54
N LEU A 42 7.07 -9.13 -6.27
CA LEU A 42 8.06 -9.47 -7.30
C LEU A 42 7.79 -10.83 -7.96
N GLU A 43 7.24 -11.79 -7.22
CA GLU A 43 6.89 -13.13 -7.73
C GLU A 43 5.48 -13.19 -8.36
N ALA A 44 4.70 -12.11 -8.26
CA ALA A 44 3.34 -12.10 -8.79
C ALA A 44 3.34 -12.31 -10.32
N PRO A 45 2.48 -13.20 -10.84
CA PRO A 45 2.36 -13.41 -12.28
C PRO A 45 1.81 -12.14 -12.95
N LYS A 46 2.37 -11.80 -14.12
CA LYS A 46 1.86 -10.69 -14.91
C LYS A 46 0.45 -11.03 -15.41
N LEU A 47 -0.50 -10.13 -15.17
CA LEU A 47 -1.87 -10.28 -15.65
C LEU A 47 -1.87 -10.25 -17.19
N GLN A 48 -2.42 -11.30 -17.80
CA GLN A 48 -2.61 -11.36 -19.25
C GLN A 48 -3.69 -10.34 -19.65
N LYS A 49 -3.32 -9.36 -20.47
CA LYS A 49 -4.28 -8.41 -21.02
C LYS A 49 -5.01 -9.09 -22.16
N LYS A 50 -6.30 -9.40 -21.98
CA LYS A 50 -7.12 -9.89 -23.08
C LYS A 50 -7.49 -8.75 -24.02
N ALA A 51 -7.38 -9.00 -25.33
CA ALA A 51 -7.76 -8.04 -26.36
C ALA A 51 -9.25 -7.64 -26.28
N GLU A 52 -10.11 -8.55 -25.80
CA GLU A 52 -11.55 -8.29 -25.64
C GLU A 52 -11.87 -7.19 -24.60
N TRP A 53 -10.93 -6.87 -23.69
CA TRP A 53 -11.09 -5.81 -22.68
C TRP A 53 -10.41 -4.50 -23.07
N LEU A 54 -9.63 -4.51 -24.16
CA LEU A 54 -8.86 -3.37 -24.63
C LEU A 54 -9.53 -2.78 -25.86
N THR A 55 -10.07 -1.57 -25.72
CA THR A 55 -10.43 -0.77 -26.90
C THR A 55 -9.13 -0.31 -27.57
N GLN A 56 -8.96 -0.61 -28.86
CA GLN A 56 -7.80 -0.13 -29.61
C GLN A 56 -7.89 1.39 -29.76
N ILE A 57 -6.82 2.09 -29.39
CA ILE A 57 -6.69 3.51 -29.68
C ILE A 57 -6.48 3.62 -31.20
N PRO A 58 -7.36 4.32 -31.93
CA PRO A 58 -7.19 4.49 -33.37
C PRO A 58 -5.93 5.31 -33.66
N ASP A 59 -5.28 5.03 -34.79
CA ASP A 59 -4.13 5.82 -35.22
C ASP A 59 -4.59 7.24 -35.60
N LEU A 60 -4.02 8.24 -34.94
CA LEU A 60 -4.33 9.65 -35.14
C LEU A 60 -3.30 10.38 -36.01
N SER A 61 -2.32 9.66 -36.58
CA SER A 61 -1.27 10.24 -37.44
C SER A 61 -1.81 10.94 -38.69
N HIS A 62 -3.02 10.59 -39.13
CA HIS A 62 -3.69 11.14 -40.31
C HIS A 62 -4.75 12.21 -40.01
N VAL A 63 -4.92 12.62 -38.75
CA VAL A 63 -5.91 13.65 -38.40
C VAL A 63 -5.34 15.02 -38.79
N ASN A 64 -5.83 15.56 -39.91
CA ASN A 64 -5.42 16.86 -40.42
C ASN A 64 -6.05 17.98 -39.56
N GLU A 65 -5.28 19.00 -39.19
CA GLU A 65 -5.72 20.11 -38.31
C GLU A 65 -6.94 20.90 -38.85
N LEU A 66 -7.25 20.73 -40.15
CA LEU A 66 -8.37 21.37 -40.85
C LEU A 66 -9.75 20.92 -40.35
N ASP A 67 -9.84 19.77 -39.68
CA ASP A 67 -11.10 19.19 -39.17
C ASP A 67 -11.49 19.72 -37.76
N LEU A 68 -10.68 20.61 -37.19
CA LEU A 68 -10.95 21.27 -35.90
C LEU A 68 -12.16 22.21 -35.97
N SER A 69 -12.49 22.70 -37.17
CA SER A 69 -13.59 23.65 -37.39
C SER A 69 -14.97 23.01 -37.23
N GLU A 70 -15.12 21.73 -37.59
CA GLU A 70 -16.39 20.99 -37.51
C GLU A 70 -16.65 20.35 -36.14
N ARG A 71 -15.61 20.13 -35.32
CA ARG A 71 -15.74 19.57 -33.96
C ARG A 71 -16.09 20.58 -32.88
N ARG A 72 -16.32 21.85 -33.24
CA ARG A 72 -16.59 22.95 -32.29
C ARG A 72 -17.96 22.91 -31.60
N SER A 73 -18.75 21.85 -31.83
CA SER A 73 -20.06 21.64 -31.18
C SER A 73 -20.09 20.50 -30.16
N VAL A 74 -18.94 20.04 -29.66
CA VAL A 74 -18.93 19.19 -28.46
C VAL A 74 -19.11 20.10 -27.25
N SER A 75 -20.28 19.98 -26.62
CA SER A 75 -20.69 20.61 -25.35
C SER A 75 -19.50 21.04 -24.50
N ALA A 76 -19.42 22.34 -24.21
CA ALA A 76 -18.42 22.91 -23.33
C ALA A 76 -18.40 22.09 -22.04
N TYR A 77 -17.33 21.33 -21.83
CA TYR A 77 -17.04 20.70 -20.56
C TYR A 77 -17.03 21.80 -19.51
N THR A 78 -18.07 21.85 -18.69
CA THR A 78 -18.04 22.62 -17.45
C THR A 78 -17.15 21.82 -16.50
N PRO A 79 -15.95 22.31 -16.15
CA PRO A 79 -15.20 21.69 -15.08
C PRO A 79 -16.08 21.75 -13.84
N SER A 80 -16.60 20.60 -13.42
CA SER A 80 -17.17 20.48 -12.09
C SER A 80 -16.03 20.87 -11.15
N ALA A 81 -16.25 21.92 -10.35
CA ALA A 81 -15.27 22.37 -9.39
C ALA A 81 -14.76 21.13 -8.64
N PRO A 82 -13.44 20.95 -8.51
CA PRO A 82 -12.93 19.83 -7.74
C PRO A 82 -13.60 19.90 -6.38
N LYS A 83 -14.44 18.92 -6.06
CA LYS A 83 -14.88 18.69 -4.69
C LYS A 83 -13.58 18.58 -3.91
N SER A 84 -13.27 19.61 -3.13
CA SER A 84 -12.24 19.50 -2.12
C SER A 84 -12.59 18.23 -1.36
N PRO A 85 -11.67 17.25 -1.25
CA PRO A 85 -11.84 16.22 -0.24
C PRO A 85 -12.11 16.99 1.05
N SER A 86 -13.26 16.75 1.69
CA SER A 86 -13.52 17.28 3.01
C SER A 86 -12.31 16.88 3.86
N LEU A 87 -11.51 17.89 4.22
CA LEU A 87 -10.30 17.75 5.03
C LEU A 87 -10.64 17.55 6.51
N ASP A 88 -11.92 17.42 6.83
CA ASP A 88 -12.34 16.90 8.11
C ASP A 88 -12.10 15.39 8.06
N PRO A 89 -11.05 14.86 8.72
CA PRO A 89 -11.05 13.43 8.99
C PRO A 89 -12.37 13.15 9.72
N ASP A 90 -13.20 12.27 9.15
CA ASP A 90 -14.36 11.74 9.86
C ASP A 90 -13.89 11.41 11.29
N PRO A 91 -14.64 11.82 12.33
CA PRO A 91 -14.21 11.62 13.71
C PRO A 91 -13.83 10.15 13.86
N ILE A 92 -12.55 9.92 14.14
CA ILE A 92 -11.97 8.57 14.22
C ILE A 92 -12.84 7.78 15.17
N ASP A 93 -13.57 6.82 14.64
CA ASP A 93 -14.47 5.99 15.42
C ASP A 93 -13.62 5.14 16.36
N LEU A 94 -13.62 5.51 17.64
CA LEU A 94 -12.83 4.85 18.68
C LEU A 94 -13.21 3.36 18.84
N ASN A 95 -14.37 2.95 18.32
CA ASN A 95 -14.78 1.54 18.27
C ASN A 95 -14.07 0.73 17.17
N GLN A 96 -13.42 1.38 16.19
CA GLN A 96 -12.63 0.71 15.15
C GLN A 96 -11.17 0.51 15.53
N VAL A 97 -10.76 0.93 16.73
CA VAL A 97 -9.41 0.64 17.24
C VAL A 97 -9.34 -0.84 17.58
N ASP A 98 -8.57 -1.60 16.79
CA ASP A 98 -8.36 -3.03 16.97
C ASP A 98 -7.62 -3.29 18.30
N THR A 99 -8.38 -3.60 19.35
CA THR A 99 -7.90 -3.91 20.70
C THR A 99 -7.74 -5.41 20.95
N LYS A 100 -7.97 -6.24 19.92
CA LYS A 100 -8.13 -7.70 20.04
C LYS A 100 -6.84 -8.44 20.44
N ASP A 101 -5.67 -7.86 20.15
CA ASP A 101 -4.37 -8.53 20.33
C ASP A 101 -3.51 -7.94 21.48
N ASN A 102 -4.13 -7.36 22.51
CA ASN A 102 -3.42 -6.70 23.61
C ASN A 102 -3.05 -7.61 24.80
N ASN A 103 -2.47 -8.79 24.54
CA ASN A 103 -1.96 -9.69 25.58
C ASN A 103 -0.95 -9.01 26.54
N PHE A 104 -0.19 -8.04 26.03
CA PHE A 104 0.73 -7.24 26.83
C PHE A 104 0.04 -6.46 27.96
N VAL A 105 -1.17 -5.93 27.72
CA VAL A 105 -1.93 -5.14 28.71
C VAL A 105 -2.33 -6.02 29.90
N TRP A 106 -2.74 -7.26 29.66
CA TRP A 106 -3.06 -8.21 30.71
C TRP A 106 -1.84 -8.62 31.54
N VAL A 107 -0.68 -8.80 30.89
CA VAL A 107 0.58 -9.09 31.60
C VAL A 107 0.98 -7.90 32.48
N ALA A 108 0.91 -6.68 31.96
CA ALA A 108 1.23 -5.47 32.70
C ALA A 108 0.30 -5.27 33.91
N LEU A 109 -1.01 -5.48 33.73
CA LEU A 109 -1.99 -5.44 34.82
C LEU A 109 -1.72 -6.50 35.89
N GLY A 110 -1.39 -7.72 35.49
CA GLY A 110 -1.04 -8.80 36.42
C GLY A 110 0.21 -8.48 37.24
N LEU A 111 1.25 -7.95 36.59
CA LEU A 111 2.48 -7.51 37.26
C LEU A 111 2.21 -6.37 38.25
N LEU A 112 1.40 -5.39 37.86
CA LEU A 112 1.00 -4.27 38.71
C LEU A 112 0.29 -4.76 39.99
N LEU A 113 -0.69 -5.66 39.84
CA LEU A 113 -1.40 -6.26 40.98
C LEU A 113 -0.47 -7.06 41.89
N LEU A 114 0.47 -7.81 41.32
CA LEU A 114 1.45 -8.56 42.10
C LEU A 114 2.35 -7.65 42.93
N LEU A 115 2.84 -6.56 42.33
CA LEU A 115 3.66 -5.58 43.04
C LEU A 115 2.89 -4.91 44.18
N LEU A 116 1.64 -4.52 43.94
CA LEU A 116 0.78 -3.93 44.97
C LEU A 116 0.47 -4.94 46.09
N GLY A 117 0.15 -6.18 45.74
CA GLY A 117 -0.10 -7.25 46.71
C GLY A 117 1.12 -7.57 47.57
N ALA A 118 2.31 -7.65 46.95
CA ALA A 118 3.56 -7.83 47.67
C ALA A 118 3.88 -6.67 48.60
N TRP A 119 3.58 -5.43 48.18
CA TRP A 119 3.80 -4.23 48.98
C TRP A 119 2.87 -4.18 50.21
N VAL A 120 1.60 -4.56 50.05
CA VAL A 120 0.62 -4.65 51.14
C VAL A 120 0.92 -5.81 52.10
N TRP A 121 1.50 -6.91 51.61
CA TRP A 121 1.88 -8.03 52.48
C TRP A 121 3.12 -7.69 53.32
N TRP A 122 4.08 -6.97 52.74
CA TRP A 122 5.36 -6.65 53.41
C TRP A 122 5.29 -5.42 54.34
N GLY A 123 4.30 -4.54 54.15
CA GLY A 123 4.04 -3.38 55.03
C GLY A 123 3.11 -3.70 56.19
#